data_AF-A0A948KTW7-F1
#
_entry.id   AF-A0A948KTW7-F1
#
_cell.length_a   1.000
_cell.length_b   1.000
_cell.length_c   1.000
_cell.angle_alpha   90.00
_cell.angle_beta   90.00
_cell.angle_gamma   90.00
#
_symmetry.space_group_name_H-M   'P 1'
#
loop_
_entity.id
_entity.type
_entity.pdbx_description
1 polymer ?
#
loop_
_entity_poly.entity_id
_entity_poly.type
_entity_poly.pdbx_seq_one_letter_code
_entity_poly.pdbx_strand_id
1 'polypeptide(L)'
;MLWISGLAFLAYYWAFDPEKLANPKIWAKVSVVGVLTVNAVFLHKVVLPVVEQQVSRTLFGGLSAYQRILMVVGGTTSVTSWYVPVALGAIPQFNNSLPADQLWAMFCALLIANNALAILAFFGISSVAAKRARNRAAPQHNDDAATKGSPFPA
;
A
#
# COMPACT_ATOMS: atom_id res chain seq x y z
N MET A 1 -16.51 9.48 -10.59
CA MET A 1 -17.74 8.65 -10.55
C MET A 1 -18.13 8.19 -9.15
N LEU A 2 -17.22 7.70 -8.30
CA LEU A 2 -17.53 7.24 -6.92
C LEU A 2 -18.28 8.26 -6.03
N TRP A 3 -17.84 9.52 -6.02
CA TRP A 3 -18.53 10.57 -5.25
C TRP A 3 -19.92 10.87 -5.78
N ILE A 4 -20.09 10.86 -7.11
CA ILE A 4 -21.37 11.16 -7.74
C ILE A 4 -22.39 10.08 -7.40
N SER A 5 -22.02 8.80 -7.51
CA SER A 5 -22.90 7.71 -7.12
C SER A 5 -23.16 7.70 -5.61
N GLY A 6 -22.15 7.94 -4.78
CA GLY A 6 -22.31 8.02 -3.32
C GLY A 6 -23.25 9.15 -2.87
N LEU A 7 -23.07 10.35 -3.42
CA LEU A 7 -23.92 11.50 -3.12
C LEU A 7 -25.34 11.32 -3.67
N ALA A 8 -25.49 10.71 -4.84
CA ALA A 8 -26.82 10.37 -5.38
C ALA A 8 -27.56 9.38 -4.47
N PHE A 9 -26.88 8.37 -3.93
CA PHE A 9 -27.46 7.45 -2.94
C PHE A 9 -27.84 8.15 -1.63
N LEU A 10 -27.01 9.06 -1.14
CA LEU A 10 -27.33 9.85 0.06
C LEU A 10 -28.55 10.75 -0.17
N ALA A 11 -28.60 11.44 -1.32
CA ALA A 11 -29.73 12.29 -1.70
C ALA A 11 -31.02 11.46 -1.85
N TYR A 12 -30.93 10.26 -2.45
CA TYR A 12 -32.05 9.33 -2.54
C TYR A 12 -32.54 8.90 -1.16
N TYR A 13 -31.66 8.49 -0.24
CA TYR A 13 -32.09 8.11 1.12
C TYR A 13 -32.66 9.30 1.88
N TRP A 14 -32.11 10.50 1.70
CA TRP A 14 -32.67 11.70 2.33
C TRP A 14 -34.10 12.00 1.87
N ALA A 15 -34.40 11.78 0.59
CA ALA A 15 -35.72 12.05 0.02
C ALA A 15 -36.76 10.93 0.26
N PHE A 16 -36.34 9.67 0.27
CA PHE A 16 -37.26 8.53 0.25
C PHE A 16 -37.21 7.63 1.49
N ASP A 17 -36.08 7.57 2.22
CA ASP A 17 -35.88 6.67 3.37
C ASP A 17 -34.89 7.26 4.39
N PRO A 18 -35.22 8.36 5.10
CA PRO A 18 -34.28 9.08 5.94
C PRO A 18 -33.78 8.22 7.13
N GLU A 19 -34.56 7.25 7.58
CA GLU A 19 -34.16 6.29 8.61
C GLU A 19 -32.90 5.50 8.23
N LYS A 20 -32.67 5.25 6.93
CA LYS A 20 -31.47 4.56 6.45
C LYS A 20 -30.21 5.40 6.62
N LEU A 21 -30.31 6.73 6.69
CA LEU A 21 -29.16 7.62 6.92
C LEU A 21 -28.59 7.49 8.34
N ALA A 22 -29.38 7.01 9.30
CA ALA A 22 -28.90 6.69 10.64
C ALA A 22 -28.01 5.42 10.67
N ASN A 23 -27.94 4.67 9.55
CA ASN A 23 -27.19 3.43 9.50
C ASN A 23 -25.68 3.70 9.55
N PRO A 24 -24.96 3.14 10.55
CA PRO A 24 -23.52 3.34 10.72
C PRO A 24 -22.70 2.90 9.50
N LYS A 25 -23.21 1.96 8.69
CA LYS A 25 -22.55 1.52 7.45
C LYS A 25 -22.40 2.62 6.41
N ILE A 26 -23.39 3.51 6.30
CA ILE A 26 -23.37 4.55 5.27
C ILE A 26 -22.24 5.54 5.58
N TRP A 27 -22.15 5.97 6.83
CA TRP A 27 -21.10 6.86 7.30
C TRP A 27 -19.71 6.24 7.21
N ALA A 28 -19.57 4.94 7.50
CA ALA A 28 -18.33 4.21 7.27
C ALA A 28 -17.93 4.21 5.79
N LYS A 29 -18.86 3.96 4.85
CA LYS A 29 -18.57 4.01 3.40
C LYS A 29 -18.14 5.41 2.95
N VAL A 30 -18.88 6.46 3.34
CA VAL A 30 -18.55 7.86 2.99
C VAL A 30 -17.16 8.22 3.49
N SER A 31 -16.83 7.81 4.70
CA SER A 31 -15.53 8.03 5.31
C SER A 31 -14.38 7.39 4.57
N VAL A 32 -14.53 6.12 4.16
CA VAL A 32 -13.52 5.42 3.36
C VAL A 32 -13.32 6.10 2.00
N VAL A 33 -14.40 6.59 1.36
CA VAL A 33 -14.30 7.38 0.12
C VAL A 33 -13.57 8.70 0.36
N GLY A 34 -13.76 9.34 1.52
CA GLY A 34 -12.97 10.49 1.97
C GLY A 34 -11.48 10.20 2.02
N VAL A 35 -11.08 9.11 2.70
CA VAL A 35 -9.67 8.68 2.78
C VAL A 35 -9.11 8.34 1.40
N LEU A 36 -9.88 7.65 0.55
CA LEU A 36 -9.50 7.37 -0.82
C LEU A 36 -9.23 8.65 -1.63
N THR A 37 -10.02 9.70 -1.39
CA THR A 37 -9.86 11.00 -2.05
C THR A 37 -8.58 11.70 -1.61
N VAL A 38 -8.32 11.73 -0.31
CA VAL A 38 -7.07 12.28 0.24
C VAL A 38 -5.86 11.51 -0.31
N ASN A 39 -5.93 10.18 -0.37
CA ASN A 39 -4.87 9.35 -0.94
C ASN A 39 -4.69 9.59 -2.45
N ALA A 40 -5.77 9.79 -3.21
CA ALA A 40 -5.69 10.11 -4.63
C ALA A 40 -5.00 11.47 -4.88
N VAL A 41 -5.33 12.49 -4.07
CA VAL A 41 -4.65 13.79 -4.12
C VAL A 41 -3.16 13.65 -3.76
N PHE A 42 -2.85 12.88 -2.72
CA PHE A 42 -1.46 12.58 -2.32
C PHE A 42 -0.69 11.90 -3.46
N LEU A 43 -1.25 10.85 -4.05
CA LEU A 43 -0.64 10.16 -5.20
C LEU A 43 -0.43 11.10 -6.38
N HIS A 44 -1.40 11.96 -6.67
CA HIS A 44 -1.31 12.91 -7.78
C HIS A 44 -0.24 13.98 -7.57
N LYS A 45 -0.07 14.46 -6.33
CA LYS A 45 0.90 15.51 -6.01
C LYS A 45 2.32 15.00 -5.75
N VAL A 46 2.47 13.78 -5.24
CA VAL A 46 3.75 13.26 -4.76
C VAL A 46 4.26 12.11 -5.61
N VAL A 47 3.40 11.16 -5.98
CA VAL A 47 3.83 9.95 -6.69
C VAL A 47 3.87 10.16 -8.20
N LEU A 48 2.84 10.78 -8.78
CA LEU A 48 2.76 11.05 -10.21
C LEU A 48 3.95 11.86 -10.77
N PRO A 49 4.40 12.98 -10.18
CA PRO A 49 5.55 13.70 -10.71
C PRO A 49 6.84 12.88 -10.67
N VAL A 50 6.98 12.00 -9.67
CA VAL A 50 8.14 11.11 -9.55
C VAL A 50 8.10 10.03 -10.62
N VAL A 51 6.91 9.49 -10.92
CA VAL A 51 6.71 8.51 -12.00
C VAL A 51 6.96 9.15 -13.37
N GLU A 52 6.46 10.36 -13.62
CA GLU A 52 6.69 11.10 -14.88
C GLU A 52 8.17 11.35 -15.16
N GLN A 53 8.94 11.73 -14.13
CA GLN A 53 10.39 11.90 -14.22
C GLN A 53 11.14 10.58 -14.49
N GLN A 54 10.50 9.43 -14.29
CA GLN A 54 11.07 8.09 -14.42
C GLN A 54 10.57 7.34 -15.66
N VAL A 55 9.71 7.93 -16.51
CA VAL A 55 9.12 7.27 -17.70
C VAL A 55 10.17 6.75 -18.70
N SER A 56 11.40 7.29 -18.68
CA SER A 56 12.52 6.83 -19.52
C SER A 56 13.56 5.96 -18.79
N ARG A 57 13.33 5.59 -17.52
CA ARG A 57 14.23 4.76 -16.69
C ARG A 57 13.45 3.61 -16.04
N THR A 58 14.14 2.69 -15.38
CA THR A 58 13.45 1.65 -14.58
C THR A 58 12.66 2.34 -13.46
N LEU A 59 11.38 1.97 -13.27
CA LEU A 59 10.40 2.61 -12.37
C LEU A 59 10.89 2.87 -10.93
N PHE A 60 11.90 2.12 -10.48
CA PHE A 60 12.52 2.28 -9.17
C PHE A 60 14.00 2.67 -9.24
N GLY A 61 14.61 2.73 -10.42
CA GLY A 61 16.04 2.95 -10.63
C GLY A 61 16.49 4.37 -10.27
N GLY A 62 17.35 4.50 -9.26
CA GLY A 62 17.88 5.79 -8.83
C GLY A 62 16.95 6.60 -7.91
N LEU A 63 15.78 6.07 -7.54
CA LEU A 63 14.92 6.67 -6.53
C LEU A 63 15.45 6.45 -5.12
N SER A 64 15.32 7.48 -4.27
CA SER A 64 15.61 7.37 -2.84
C SER A 64 14.69 6.34 -2.18
N ALA A 65 15.17 5.70 -1.11
CA ALA A 65 14.38 4.73 -0.35
C ALA A 65 13.05 5.35 0.14
N TYR A 66 13.06 6.63 0.49
CA TYR A 66 11.89 7.39 0.91
C TYR A 66 10.81 7.47 -0.19
N GLN A 67 11.19 7.87 -1.40
CA GLN A 67 10.24 7.95 -2.52
C GLN A 67 9.61 6.59 -2.85
N ARG A 68 10.40 5.51 -2.78
CA ARG A 68 9.88 4.14 -2.99
C ARG A 68 8.87 3.75 -1.92
N ILE A 69 9.13 4.06 -0.66
CA ILE A 69 8.19 3.80 0.45
C ILE A 69 6.89 4.58 0.26
N LEU A 70 6.95 5.87 -0.11
CA LEU A 70 5.76 6.68 -0.37
C LEU A 70 4.90 6.09 -1.50
N MET A 71 5.52 5.59 -2.57
CA MET A 71 4.80 4.92 -3.65
C MET A 71 4.12 3.62 -3.17
N VAL A 72 4.84 2.80 -2.40
CA VAL A 72 4.29 1.54 -1.86
C VAL A 72 3.12 1.84 -0.93
N VAL A 73 3.28 2.75 0.03
CA VAL A 73 2.24 3.15 0.99
C VAL A 73 1.01 3.75 0.30
N GLY A 74 1.21 4.63 -0.68
CA GLY A 74 0.12 5.21 -1.45
C GLY A 74 -0.63 4.15 -2.28
N GLY A 75 0.09 3.19 -2.87
CA GLY A 75 -0.49 2.08 -3.62
C GLY A 75 -1.27 1.11 -2.73
N THR A 76 -0.70 0.68 -1.60
CA THR A 76 -1.37 -0.22 -0.64
C THR A 76 -2.62 0.44 -0.05
N THR A 77 -2.53 1.72 0.31
CA THR A 77 -3.66 2.50 0.82
C THR A 77 -4.82 2.58 -0.18
N SER A 78 -4.52 2.75 -1.47
CA SER A 78 -5.53 2.71 -2.54
C SER A 78 -6.25 1.36 -2.62
N VAL A 79 -5.50 0.26 -2.64
CA VAL A 79 -6.07 -1.10 -2.74
C VAL A 79 -6.93 -1.42 -1.52
N THR A 80 -6.45 -1.13 -0.31
CA THR A 80 -7.20 -1.35 0.93
C THR A 80 -8.48 -0.53 0.96
N SER A 81 -8.41 0.75 0.60
CA SER A 81 -9.57 1.66 0.62
C SER A 81 -10.62 1.30 -0.44
N TRP A 82 -10.23 0.62 -1.53
CA TRP A 82 -11.18 0.12 -2.52
C TRP A 82 -11.91 -1.14 -2.05
N TYR A 83 -11.21 -2.05 -1.36
CA TYR A 83 -11.76 -3.35 -0.99
C TYR A 83 -12.71 -3.27 0.21
N VAL A 84 -12.45 -2.35 1.15
CA VAL A 84 -13.22 -2.23 2.39
C VAL A 84 -14.70 -1.89 2.16
N PRO A 85 -15.09 -0.89 1.33
CA PRO A 85 -16.50 -0.59 1.07
C PRO A 85 -17.24 -1.74 0.39
N VAL A 86 -16.54 -2.51 -0.46
CA VAL A 86 -17.06 -3.72 -1.11
C VAL A 86 -17.35 -4.80 -0.06
N ALA A 87 -16.39 -5.06 0.83
CA ALA A 87 -16.57 -6.00 1.94
C ALA A 87 -17.70 -5.58 2.89
N LEU A 88 -17.80 -4.30 3.24
CA LEU A 88 -18.90 -3.77 4.06
C LEU A 88 -20.27 -3.90 3.37
N GLY A 89 -20.30 -3.85 2.03
CA GLY A 89 -21.50 -4.09 1.23
C GLY A 89 -21.88 -5.56 1.15
N ALA A 90 -20.89 -6.45 1.08
CA ALA A 90 -21.09 -7.89 0.92
C ALA A 90 -21.49 -8.63 2.22
N ILE A 91 -21.25 -8.03 3.39
CA ILE A 91 -21.47 -8.65 4.70
C ILE A 91 -22.75 -8.08 5.36
N PRO A 92 -23.88 -8.83 5.37
CA PRO A 92 -25.12 -8.39 6.00
C PRO A 92 -25.00 -8.21 7.52
N GLN A 93 -24.15 -9.01 8.18
CA GLN A 93 -23.97 -9.09 9.64
C GLN A 93 -23.52 -7.76 10.26
N PHE A 94 -22.96 -6.85 9.48
CA PHE A 94 -22.60 -5.52 9.98
C PHE A 94 -23.79 -4.56 10.04
N ASN A 95 -25.00 -4.99 9.64
CA ASN A 95 -26.18 -4.12 9.53
C ASN A 95 -26.81 -3.95 10.90
N ASN A 96 -26.72 -2.75 11.47
CA ASN A 96 -27.24 -2.40 12.79
C ASN A 96 -26.69 -3.22 13.97
N SER A 97 -25.76 -4.16 13.74
CA SER A 97 -25.12 -4.95 14.80
C SER A 97 -23.80 -4.36 15.31
N LEU A 98 -23.16 -3.48 14.53
CA LEU A 98 -21.91 -2.82 14.92
C LEU A 98 -22.06 -1.30 14.84
N PRO A 99 -21.57 -0.57 15.86
CA PRO A 99 -21.55 0.88 15.84
C PRO A 99 -20.50 1.42 14.84
N ALA A 100 -20.70 2.66 14.37
CA ALA A 100 -19.92 3.25 13.28
C ALA A 100 -18.43 3.40 13.63
N ASP A 101 -18.15 3.72 14.89
CA ASP A 101 -16.82 3.86 15.48
C ASP A 101 -16.01 2.55 15.39
N GLN A 102 -16.64 1.40 15.66
CA GLN A 102 -15.97 0.11 15.58
C GLN A 102 -15.61 -0.26 14.14
N LEU A 103 -16.51 0.02 13.18
CA LEU A 103 -16.22 -0.16 11.75
C LEU A 103 -15.06 0.72 11.29
N TRP A 104 -15.01 1.96 11.78
CA TRP A 104 -13.92 2.90 11.53
C TRP A 104 -12.60 2.44 12.16
N ALA A 105 -12.63 1.96 13.40
CA ALA A 105 -11.46 1.46 14.10
C ALA A 105 -10.87 0.24 13.38
N MET A 106 -11.72 -0.68 12.91
CA MET A 106 -11.31 -1.82 12.09
C MET A 106 -10.67 -1.37 10.78
N PHE A 107 -11.24 -0.37 10.11
CA PHE A 107 -10.67 0.19 8.89
C PHE A 107 -9.29 0.81 9.14
N CYS A 108 -9.15 1.65 10.17
CA CYS A 108 -7.87 2.26 10.55
C CYS A 108 -6.83 1.19 10.92
N ALA A 109 -7.21 0.19 11.72
CA ALA A 109 -6.33 -0.90 12.12
C ALA A 109 -5.84 -1.68 10.90
N LEU A 110 -6.73 -2.02 9.96
CA LEU A 110 -6.37 -2.71 8.72
C LEU A 110 -5.43 -1.88 7.85
N LEU A 111 -5.71 -0.58 7.71
CA LEU A 111 -4.84 0.34 6.95
C LEU A 111 -3.44 0.43 7.56
N ILE A 112 -3.36 0.62 8.88
CA ILE A 112 -2.07 0.73 9.58
C ILE A 112 -1.30 -0.60 9.47
N ALA A 113 -1.96 -1.73 9.72
CA ALA A 113 -1.34 -3.04 9.64
C ALA A 113 -0.81 -3.34 8.23
N ASN A 114 -1.61 -3.06 7.19
CA ASN A 114 -1.20 -3.30 5.80
C ASN A 114 -0.02 -2.41 5.39
N ASN A 115 -0.04 -1.12 5.77
CA ASN A 115 1.07 -0.22 5.48
C ASN A 115 2.33 -0.59 6.27
N ALA A 116 2.21 -0.98 7.54
CA ALA A 116 3.34 -1.47 8.33
C ALA A 116 3.96 -2.72 7.71
N LEU A 117 3.13 -3.69 7.30
CA LEU A 117 3.60 -4.90 6.63
C LEU A 117 4.32 -4.58 5.31
N ALA A 118 3.79 -3.65 4.51
CA ALA A 118 4.39 -3.25 3.26
C ALA A 118 5.77 -2.59 3.46
N ILE A 119 5.90 -1.74 4.48
CA ILE A 119 7.18 -1.11 4.86
C ILE A 119 8.18 -2.17 5.35
N LEU A 120 7.76 -3.08 6.22
CA LEU A 120 8.61 -4.17 6.71
C LEU A 120 9.08 -5.08 5.56
N ALA A 121 8.18 -5.44 4.64
CA ALA A 121 8.51 -6.23 3.46
C ALA A 121 9.52 -5.50 2.56
N PHE A 122 9.36 -4.20 2.35
CA PHE A 122 10.30 -3.37 1.59
C PHE A 122 11.71 -3.40 2.20
N PHE A 123 11.82 -3.19 3.52
CA PHE A 123 13.10 -3.26 4.22
C PHE A 123 13.68 -4.69 4.20
N GLY A 124 12.87 -5.72 4.41
CA GLY A 124 13.28 -7.13 4.31
C GLY A 124 13.87 -7.47 2.94
N ILE A 125 13.17 -7.14 1.86
CA ILE A 125 13.64 -7.39 0.49
C ILE A 125 14.93 -6.62 0.19
N SER A 126 15.01 -5.35 0.60
CA SER A 126 16.20 -4.52 0.37
C SER A 126 17.44 -5.04 1.10
N SER A 127 17.28 -5.53 2.34
CA SER A 127 18.37 -6.13 3.12
C SER A 127 18.89 -7.44 2.53
N VAL A 128 17.99 -8.30 2.03
CA VAL A 128 18.33 -9.55 1.35
C VAL A 128 19.06 -9.26 0.04
N ALA A 129 18.58 -8.29 -0.74
CA ALA A 129 19.22 -7.85 -1.97
C ALA A 129 20.63 -7.31 -1.72
N ALA A 130 20.82 -6.46 -0.70
CA ALA A 130 22.13 -5.94 -0.31
C ALA A 130 23.09 -7.06 0.15
N LYS A 131 22.59 -8.03 0.93
CA LYS A 131 23.37 -9.20 1.36
C LYS A 131 23.78 -10.07 0.17
N ARG A 132 22.88 -10.32 -0.79
CA ARG A 132 23.18 -11.07 -2.02
C ARG A 132 24.21 -10.35 -2.90
N ALA A 133 24.12 -9.02 -3.03
CA ALA A 133 25.10 -8.23 -3.78
C ALA A 133 26.50 -8.32 -3.16
N ARG A 134 26.61 -8.21 -1.82
CA ARG A 134 27.89 -8.41 -1.10
C ARG A 134 28.47 -9.81 -1.30
N ASN A 135 27.66 -10.86 -1.17
CA ASN A 135 28.11 -12.23 -1.37
C ASN A 135 28.54 -12.50 -2.83
N ARG A 136 27.92 -11.85 -3.82
CA ARG A 136 28.32 -11.93 -5.23
C ARG A 136 29.58 -11.14 -5.56
N ALA A 137 29.89 -10.08 -4.82
CA ALA A 137 31.14 -9.32 -4.94
C ALA A 137 32.31 -9.98 -4.17
N ALA A 138 32.04 -11.06 -3.44
CA ALA A 138 33.03 -11.87 -2.75
C ALA A 138 33.49 -13.18 -3.48
N PRO A 139 33.72 -13.27 -4.81
CA PRO A 139 34.36 -14.45 -5.39
C PRO A 139 35.89 -14.28 -5.60
N GLN A 140 36.65 -15.29 -5.15
CA GLN A 140 37.97 -15.73 -5.63
C GLN A 140 39.29 -15.06 -5.17
N HIS A 141 39.36 -14.29 -4.09
CA HIS A 141 40.71 -13.97 -3.54
C HIS A 141 41.41 -15.19 -2.89
N ASN A 142 40.70 -16.29 -2.66
CA ASN A 142 41.24 -17.47 -1.99
C ASN A 142 41.75 -18.58 -2.93
N ASP A 143 41.48 -18.51 -4.24
CA ASP A 143 41.94 -19.52 -5.20
C ASP A 143 43.34 -19.19 -5.77
N ASP A 144 43.72 -17.91 -5.81
CA ASP A 144 45.05 -17.46 -6.30
C ASP A 144 46.19 -17.73 -5.31
N ALA A 145 45.88 -17.89 -4.02
CA ALA A 145 46.87 -18.24 -3.00
C ALA A 145 47.18 -19.75 -2.97
N ALA A 146 46.25 -20.60 -3.42
CA ALA A 146 46.39 -22.05 -3.37
C ALA A 146 47.15 -22.65 -4.58
N THR A 147 47.23 -21.93 -5.70
CA THR A 147 47.89 -22.41 -6.93
C THR A 147 49.38 -22.03 -7.05
N LYS A 148 49.93 -21.21 -6.14
CA LYS A 148 51.36 -20.83 -6.12
C LYS A 148 52.26 -21.75 -5.26
N GLY A 149 51.76 -22.90 -4.81
CA GLY A 149 52.39 -23.69 -3.75
C GLY A 149 52.83 -25.12 -4.07
N SER A 150 52.97 -25.55 -5.34
CA SER A 150 53.50 -26.89 -5.65
C SER A 150 54.82 -26.84 -6.43
N PRO A 151 55.98 -27.12 -5.80
CA PRO A 151 57.21 -27.38 -6.53
C PRO A 151 57.14 -28.76 -7.20
N PHE A 152 57.37 -28.79 -8.52
CA PHE A 152 57.54 -30.02 -9.29
C PHE A 152 58.80 -30.78 -8.81
N PRO A 153 58.72 -32.09 -8.49
CA PRO A 153 59.92 -32.90 -8.33
C PRO A 153 60.47 -33.35 -9.70
N ALA A 154 61.80 -33.34 -9.79
CA ALA A 154 62.61 -33.79 -10.93
C ALA A 154 62.78 -35.31 -10.98
#